data_AF-A0A2Z6MVI5-F1
#
_entry.id   AF-A0A2Z6MVI5-F1
#
_cell.length_a   1.000
_cell.length_b   1.000
_cell.length_c   1.000
_cell.angle_alpha   90.00
_cell.angle_beta   90.00
_cell.angle_gamma   90.00
#
_symmetry.space_group_name_H-M   'P 1'
#
loop_
_entity.id
_entity.type
_entity.pdbx_description
1 polymer ?
#
loop_
_entity_poly.entity_id
_entity_poly.type
_entity_poly.pdbx_seq_one_letter_code
_entity_poly.pdbx_strand_id
1 'polypeptide(L)'
;YTVAGRSFFSPNLGAPGPLGGGTEYWRGFYQSLRPTQMGLSLNIDVSSRAFYEPVRVTEFISKHFKLNFTRQLSDQDRLKIKKALRGL
;
A
#
# COMPACT_ATOMS: atom_id res chain seq x y z
N TYR A 1 -1.13 6.11 -12.28
CA TYR A 1 -0.87 4.76 -11.74
C TYR A 1 0.41 4.77 -10.96
N THR A 2 0.49 4.00 -9.88
CA THR A 2 1.76 3.67 -9.22
C THR A 2 2.31 2.39 -9.83
N VAL A 3 3.54 2.42 -10.29
CA VAL A 3 4.19 1.29 -10.98
C VAL A 3 5.02 0.50 -9.98
N ALA A 4 4.85 -0.82 -9.96
CA ALA A 4 5.71 -1.72 -9.21
C ALA A 4 6.09 -2.93 -10.08
N GLY A 5 7.35 -2.97 -10.52
CA GLY A 5 7.81 -3.96 -11.50
C GLY A 5 7.03 -3.83 -12.81
N ARG A 6 6.28 -4.89 -13.16
CA ARG A 6 5.45 -4.96 -14.38
C ARG A 6 3.95 -4.74 -14.10
N SER A 7 3.61 -4.30 -12.89
CA SER A 7 2.24 -4.08 -12.47
C SER A 7 1.94 -2.61 -12.24
N PHE A 8 0.70 -2.23 -12.46
CA PHE A 8 0.19 -0.86 -12.37
C PHE A 8 -0.98 -0.83 -11.40
N PHE A 9 -0.94 0.04 -10.39
CA PHE A 9 -1.95 0.14 -9.35
C PHE A 9 -2.53 1.56 -9.28
N SER A 10 -3.80 1.70 -8.89
CA SER A 10 -4.44 3.02 -8.72
C SER A 10 -5.69 2.90 -7.86
N PRO A 11 -6.01 3.91 -7.02
CA PRO A 11 -7.28 3.95 -6.31
C PRO A 11 -8.47 4.16 -7.25
N ASN A 12 -8.22 4.50 -8.53
CA ASN A 12 -9.25 4.68 -9.55
C ASN A 12 -9.54 3.39 -10.33
N LEU A 13 -8.79 2.31 -10.13
CA LEU A 13 -9.03 0.99 -10.77
C LEU A 13 -10.05 0.14 -9.99
N GLY A 14 -10.99 0.79 -9.32
CA GLY A 14 -11.92 0.23 -8.36
C GLY A 14 -11.66 0.78 -6.95
N ALA A 15 -12.68 0.76 -6.11
CA ALA A 15 -12.60 1.32 -4.76
C ALA A 15 -11.43 0.68 -3.98
N PRO A 16 -10.54 1.50 -3.35
CA PRO A 16 -9.62 1.02 -2.35
C PRO A 16 -10.37 0.28 -1.25
N GLY A 17 -9.80 -0.81 -0.75
CA GLY A 17 -10.38 -1.53 0.37
C GLY A 17 -9.47 -1.50 1.59
N PRO A 18 -10.02 -1.37 2.81
CA PRO A 18 -9.21 -1.30 4.02
C PRO A 18 -8.49 -2.63 4.26
N LEU A 19 -7.20 -2.55 4.58
CA LEU A 19 -6.43 -3.67 5.14
C LEU A 19 -6.22 -3.51 6.65
N GLY A 20 -6.50 -2.31 7.18
CA GLY A 20 -6.34 -1.96 8.58
C GLY A 20 -4.97 -1.37 8.89
N GLY A 21 -4.82 -0.83 10.10
CA GLY A 21 -3.55 -0.26 10.55
C GLY A 21 -3.04 0.92 9.71
N GLY A 22 -3.95 1.69 9.09
CA GLY A 22 -3.61 2.80 8.20
C GLY A 22 -3.09 2.36 6.83
N THR A 23 -3.45 1.14 6.40
CA THR A 23 -3.14 0.61 5.07
C THR A 23 -4.40 0.15 4.36
N GLU A 24 -4.38 0.29 3.04
CA GLU A 24 -5.45 -0.09 2.13
C GLU A 24 -4.86 -0.85 0.94
N TYR A 25 -5.67 -1.65 0.25
CA TYR A 25 -5.24 -2.22 -1.02
C TYR A 25 -5.75 -1.37 -2.17
N TRP A 26 -4.91 -1.20 -3.19
CA TRP A 26 -5.33 -0.68 -4.48
C TRP A 26 -5.34 -1.83 -5.49
N ARG A 27 -6.36 -1.81 -6.34
CA ARG A 27 -6.45 -2.73 -7.48
C ARG A 27 -5.49 -2.26 -8.59
N GLY A 28 -5.14 -3.21 -9.43
CA GLY A 28 -4.19 -3.04 -10.50
C GLY A 28 -4.21 -4.18 -11.48
N PHE A 29 -3.25 -4.18 -12.39
CA PHE A 29 -3.03 -5.27 -13.33
C PHE A 29 -1.54 -5.46 -13.56
N TYR A 30 -1.15 -6.72 -13.71
CA TYR A 30 0.13 -7.11 -14.29
C TYR A 30 0.03 -7.02 -15.81
N GLN A 31 1.10 -6.60 -16.48
CA GLN A 31 1.21 -6.73 -17.93
C GLN A 31 2.59 -7.18 -18.39
N SER A 32 2.63 -8.03 -19.42
CA SER A 32 3.87 -8.34 -20.16
C SER A 32 3.57 -8.69 -21.61
N LEU A 33 4.40 -8.19 -22.51
CA LEU A 33 4.40 -8.63 -23.91
C LEU A 33 5.32 -9.85 -24.04
N ARG A 34 4.85 -10.93 -24.67
CA ARG A 34 5.62 -12.17 -24.82
C ARG A 34 5.62 -12.63 -26.28
N PRO A 35 6.80 -12.99 -26.85
CA PRO A 35 6.85 -13.65 -28.14
C PRO A 35 6.28 -15.07 -28.03
N THR A 36 5.48 -15.47 -29.00
CA THR A 36 4.91 -16.81 -29.14
C THR A 36 5.05 -17.27 -30.60
N GLN A 37 4.81 -18.56 -30.86
CA GLN A 37 4.81 -19.08 -32.24
C GLN A 37 3.76 -18.41 -33.14
N MET A 38 2.68 -17.88 -32.56
CA MET A 38 1.59 -17.20 -33.27
C MET A 38 1.80 -15.66 -33.32
N GLY A 39 2.99 -15.18 -32.98
CA GLY A 39 3.31 -13.75 -32.91
C GLY A 39 3.35 -13.21 -31.47
N LEU A 40 3.20 -11.90 -31.31
CA LEU A 40 3.25 -11.25 -29.99
C LEU A 40 1.93 -11.43 -29.25
N SER A 41 2.02 -11.84 -27.99
CA SER A 41 0.88 -11.98 -27.08
C SER A 41 1.03 -11.04 -25.89
N LEU A 42 -0.06 -10.36 -25.53
CA LEU A 42 -0.14 -9.53 -24.34
C LEU A 42 -0.75 -10.34 -23.20
N ASN A 43 0.08 -10.65 -22.20
CA ASN A 43 -0.34 -11.29 -20.97
C ASN A 43 -0.76 -10.22 -19.96
N ILE A 44 -2.03 -10.25 -19.54
CA ILE A 44 -2.61 -9.37 -18.51
C ILE A 44 -3.25 -10.23 -17.43
N ASP A 45 -3.03 -9.85 -16.17
CA ASP A 45 -3.72 -10.46 -15.03
C ASP A 45 -4.13 -9.40 -14.00
N VAL A 46 -5.20 -9.65 -13.26
CA VAL A 46 -5.67 -8.77 -12.18
C VAL A 46 -4.73 -8.89 -10.99
N SER A 47 -4.42 -7.77 -10.34
CA SER A 47 -3.58 -7.77 -9.15
C SER A 47 -4.07 -6.74 -8.13
N SER A 48 -3.66 -6.92 -6.88
CA SER A 48 -3.89 -5.97 -5.79
C SER A 48 -2.62 -5.82 -4.98
N ARG A 49 -2.35 -4.62 -4.46
CA ARG A 49 -1.17 -4.33 -3.63
C ARG A 49 -1.54 -3.40 -2.48
N ALA A 50 -0.90 -3.59 -1.33
CA ALA A 50 -1.05 -2.71 -0.17
C ALA A 50 -0.34 -1.37 -0.37
N PHE A 51 -1.00 -0.30 0.05
CA PHE A 51 -0.54 1.09 0.09
C PHE A 51 -0.91 1.70 1.44
N TYR A 52 -0.22 2.78 1.83
CA TYR A 52 -0.64 3.56 2.98
C TYR A 52 -1.87 4.38 2.63
N GLU A 53 -2.83 4.44 3.56
CA GLU A 53 -3.96 5.35 3.45
C GLU A 53 -3.44 6.80 3.42
N PRO A 54 -4.03 7.70 2.62
CA PRO A 54 -3.65 9.11 2.56
C PRO A 54 -4.21 9.90 3.77
N VAL A 55 -3.85 9.47 4.98
CA VAL A 55 -4.31 10.04 6.26
C VAL A 55 -3.20 10.81 6.96
N ARG A 56 -3.57 11.58 8.01
CA ARG A 56 -2.57 12.28 8.83
C ARG A 56 -1.66 11.27 9.53
N VAL A 57 -0.38 11.62 9.72
CA VAL A 57 0.59 10.77 10.43
C VAL A 57 0.11 10.38 11.83
N THR A 58 -0.53 11.30 12.56
CA THR A 58 -1.12 11.00 13.87
C THR A 58 -2.24 9.98 13.79
N GLU A 59 -3.09 10.06 12.77
CA GLU A 59 -4.15 9.08 12.52
C GLU A 59 -3.56 7.71 12.13
N PHE A 60 -2.55 7.68 11.26
CA PHE A 60 -1.82 6.46 10.92
C PHE A 60 -1.24 5.79 12.18
N ILE A 61 -0.52 6.54 13.01
CA ILE A 61 0.06 6.00 14.25
C ILE A 61 -1.03 5.46 15.18
N SER A 62 -2.14 6.19 15.36
CA SER A 62 -3.28 5.73 16.16
C SER A 62 -3.86 4.43 15.61
N LYS A 63 -4.12 4.35 14.31
CA LYS A 63 -4.64 3.14 13.63
C LYS A 63 -3.67 1.96 13.71
N HIS A 64 -2.38 2.20 13.47
CA HIS A 64 -1.36 1.17 13.33
C HIS A 64 -0.90 0.60 14.67
N PHE A 65 -0.68 1.47 15.67
CA PHE A 65 -0.18 1.07 16.99
C PHE A 65 -1.26 1.04 18.09
N LYS A 66 -2.50 1.43 17.77
CA LYS A 66 -3.63 1.52 18.71
C LYS A 66 -3.32 2.41 19.90
N LEU A 67 -2.58 3.49 19.66
CA LEU A 67 -2.11 4.41 20.70
C LEU A 67 -3.11 5.54 20.96
N ASN A 68 -3.19 5.95 22.21
CA ASN A 68 -3.94 7.13 22.63
C ASN A 68 -2.97 8.28 22.95
N PHE A 69 -3.04 9.36 22.16
CA PHE A 69 -2.17 10.52 22.32
C PHE A 69 -2.51 11.43 23.50
N THR A 70 -3.58 11.16 24.25
CA THR A 70 -3.84 11.88 25.52
C THR A 70 -2.80 11.55 26.59
N ARG A 71 -2.08 10.43 26.44
CA ARG A 71 -0.99 10.02 27.33
C ARG A 71 0.36 10.28 26.65
N GLN A 72 1.37 10.53 27.47
CA GLN A 72 2.74 10.59 26.95
C GLN A 72 3.13 9.22 26.37
N LEU A 73 3.78 9.25 25.20
CA LEU A 73 4.31 8.05 24.56
C LEU A 73 5.46 7.48 25.38
N SER A 74 5.44 6.17 25.60
CA SER A 74 6.58 5.45 26.19
C SER A 74 7.77 5.47 25.23
N ASP A 75 8.98 5.25 25.74
CA ASP A 75 10.17 5.15 24.87
C ASP A 75 10.07 3.97 23.89
N GLN A 76 9.39 2.89 24.28
CA GLN A 76 9.11 1.77 23.39
C GLN A 76 8.20 2.18 22.23
N ASP A 77 7.14 2.96 22.49
CA ASP A 77 6.25 3.46 21.43
C ASP A 77 7.00 4.40 20.49
N ARG A 78 7.82 5.30 21.04
CA ARG A 78 8.66 6.21 20.25
C ARG A 78 9.60 5.45 19.31
N LEU A 79 10.23 4.38 19.79
CA LEU A 79 11.11 3.53 18.96
C LEU A 79 10.34 2.81 17.85
N LYS A 80 9.17 2.25 18.16
CA LYS A 80 8.30 1.58 17.18
C LYS A 80 7.79 2.56 16.11
N ILE A 81 7.32 3.73 16.51
CA ILE A 81 6.88 4.79 15.61
C ILE A 81 8.03 5.25 14.72
N LYS A 82 9.20 5.53 15.29
CA LYS A 82 10.39 5.91 14.53
C LYS A 82 10.79 4.86 13.49
N LYS A 83 10.60 3.58 13.79
CA LYS A 83 10.88 2.49 12.84
C LYS A 83 9.84 2.43 11.72
N ALA A 84 8.55 2.55 12.04
CA ALA A 84 7.47 2.46 11.05
C ALA A 84 7.43 3.66 10.10
N LEU A 85 7.79 4.86 10.58
CA LEU A 85 7.84 6.06 9.75
C LEU A 85 9.15 6.20 8.95
N ARG A 86 10.11 5.29 9.13
CA ARG A 86 11.40 5.40 8.47
C ARG A 86 11.26 5.05 6.99
N GLY A 87 11.57 6.01 6.13
CA GLY A 87 11.58 5.81 4.69
C GLY A 87 10.19 5.79 4.05
N LEU A 88 9.17 6.25 4.79
CA LEU A 88 7.89 6.67 4.22
C LEU A 88 8.01 8.01 3.50
#